data_AF-W7TDG5-F1
#
_entry.id   AF-W7TDG5-F1
#
_cell.length_a   1.000
_cell.length_b   1.000
_cell.length_c   1.000
_cell.angle_alpha   90.00
_cell.angle_beta   90.00
_cell.angle_gamma   90.00
#
_symmetry.space_group_name_H-M   'P 1'
#
loop_
_entity.id
_entity.type
_entity.pdbx_description
1 polymer ?
#
loop_
_entity_poly.entity_id
_entity_poly.type
_entity_poly.pdbx_seq_one_letter_code
_entity_poly.pdbx_strand_id
1 'polypeptide(L)'
;MKFRAGLAAKDLGNLNGVAQCFERFGPSCLIYLSERSIRFASPKLGSDEVRAFSEIQQEKVFSEYRIASLANNSILFEIGLSNLIKAFSSAKTAHFVRMKLAKRAGQPCICLEARALDMELLHEVPIRVMRAADIQYYMPPDVAMPRVQLELPYNRSMRTVLEVGRKSGSHNACVRIAGNGWRPYGGLDIALWSAYFEEPLRFVCPMVRFL
;
A
#
# COMPACT_ATOMS: atom_id res chain seq x y z
N MET A 1 9.58 11.38 -19.85
CA MET A 1 9.24 10.14 -19.10
C MET A 1 8.18 9.39 -19.88
N LYS A 2 8.31 8.07 -19.99
CA LYS A 2 7.32 7.19 -20.63
C LYS A 2 7.04 6.04 -19.67
N PHE A 3 5.77 5.73 -19.50
CA PHE A 3 5.33 4.55 -18.76
C PHE A 3 4.13 3.96 -19.48
N ARG A 4 4.16 2.66 -19.69
CA ARG A 4 3.05 1.88 -20.25
C ARG A 4 3.11 0.49 -19.65
N ALA A 5 2.00 0.03 -19.12
CA ALA A 5 1.88 -1.31 -18.60
C ALA A 5 0.50 -1.90 -18.92
N GLY A 6 0.43 -3.22 -19.02
CA GLY A 6 -0.78 -4.01 -19.26
C GLY A 6 -1.00 -4.97 -18.10
N LEU A 7 -2.24 -5.14 -17.66
CA LEU A 7 -2.59 -6.05 -16.56
C LEU A 7 -3.97 -6.67 -16.76
N ALA A 8 -4.17 -7.85 -16.17
CA ALA A 8 -5.45 -8.55 -16.18
C ALA A 8 -6.41 -7.99 -15.11
N ALA A 9 -7.70 -8.31 -15.24
CA ALA A 9 -8.75 -7.89 -14.31
C ALA A 9 -8.46 -8.25 -12.84
N LYS A 10 -7.91 -9.45 -12.60
CA LYS A 10 -7.56 -9.95 -11.26
C LYS A 10 -6.51 -9.06 -10.60
N ASP A 11 -5.45 -8.74 -11.33
CA ASP A 11 -4.32 -7.96 -10.82
C ASP A 11 -4.72 -6.49 -10.58
N LEU A 12 -5.63 -5.98 -11.42
CA LEU A 12 -6.27 -4.68 -11.17
C LEU A 12 -7.08 -4.69 -9.87
N GLY A 13 -7.80 -5.78 -9.59
CA GLY A 13 -8.52 -5.99 -8.34
C GLY A 13 -7.58 -5.91 -7.12
N ASN A 14 -6.40 -6.52 -7.22
CA ASN A 14 -5.37 -6.45 -6.17
C ASN A 14 -4.87 -5.02 -5.96
N LEU A 15 -4.52 -4.30 -7.04
CA LEU A 15 -4.08 -2.90 -6.97
C LEU A 15 -5.17 -1.97 -6.40
N ASN A 16 -6.43 -2.23 -6.74
CA ASN A 16 -7.56 -1.50 -6.17
C ASN A 16 -7.71 -1.77 -4.67
N GLY A 17 -7.51 -3.00 -4.22
CA GLY A 17 -7.49 -3.34 -2.79
C GLY A 17 -6.39 -2.57 -2.05
N VAL A 18 -5.19 -2.49 -2.62
CA VAL A 18 -4.10 -1.68 -2.07
C VAL A 18 -4.47 -0.20 -2.02
N ALA A 19 -4.97 0.38 -3.11
CA ALA A 19 -5.40 1.79 -3.13
C ALA A 19 -6.47 2.09 -2.05
N GLN A 20 -7.46 1.20 -1.88
CA GLN A 20 -8.48 1.31 -0.84
C GLN A 20 -7.91 1.20 0.59
N CYS A 21 -6.86 0.41 0.79
CA CYS A 21 -6.15 0.40 2.07
C CYS A 21 -5.46 1.74 2.34
N PHE A 22 -4.83 2.34 1.32
CA PHE A 22 -4.14 3.62 1.46
C PHE A 22 -5.10 4.81 1.70
N GLU A 23 -6.35 4.72 1.25
CA GLU A 23 -7.35 5.78 1.45
C GLU A 23 -7.64 6.05 2.94
N ARG A 24 -7.36 5.06 3.81
CA ARG A 24 -7.47 5.20 5.27
C ARG A 24 -6.39 6.09 5.90
N PHE A 25 -5.29 6.32 5.18
CA PHE A 25 -4.15 7.12 5.65
C PHE A 25 -4.16 8.54 5.07
N GLY A 26 -5.01 8.82 4.08
CA GLY A 26 -5.13 10.15 3.49
C GLY A 26 -5.84 10.15 2.14
N PRO A 27 -6.18 11.35 1.61
CA PRO A 27 -6.86 11.50 0.32
C PRO A 27 -5.96 11.24 -0.90
N SER A 28 -4.64 11.24 -0.71
CA SER A 28 -3.64 10.99 -1.75
C SER A 28 -2.61 9.95 -1.29
N CYS A 29 -1.94 9.33 -2.25
CA CYS A 29 -0.77 8.50 -2.00
C CYS A 29 0.34 8.79 -3.00
N LEU A 30 1.53 8.34 -2.66
CA LEU A 30 2.68 8.34 -3.55
C LEU A 30 2.82 6.98 -4.19
N ILE A 31 3.01 6.97 -5.51
CA ILE A 31 3.30 5.78 -6.28
C ILE A 31 4.69 5.93 -6.88
N TYR A 32 5.53 4.95 -6.59
CA TYR A 32 6.85 4.79 -7.19
C TYR A 32 6.82 3.61 -8.16
N LEU A 33 7.18 3.89 -9.41
CA LEU A 33 7.30 2.92 -10.48
C LEU A 33 8.78 2.74 -10.81
N SER A 34 9.22 1.49 -10.94
CA SER A 34 10.57 1.13 -11.37
C SER A 34 10.53 -0.17 -12.17
N GLU A 35 11.63 -0.52 -12.81
CA GLU A 35 11.76 -1.76 -13.58
C GLU A 35 11.48 -3.03 -12.78
N ARG A 36 11.64 -2.99 -11.44
CA ARG A 36 11.51 -4.18 -10.57
C ARG A 36 10.23 -4.19 -9.76
N SER A 37 9.83 -3.03 -9.25
CA SER A 37 8.79 -2.94 -8.24
C SER A 37 7.91 -1.72 -8.40
N ILE A 38 6.69 -1.85 -7.88
CA ILE A 38 5.74 -0.77 -7.70
C ILE A 38 5.52 -0.62 -6.21
N ARG A 39 5.63 0.62 -5.73
CA ARG A 39 5.53 0.93 -4.31
C ARG A 39 4.46 1.98 -4.09
N PHE A 40 3.68 1.75 -3.05
CA PHE A 40 2.71 2.71 -2.52
C PHE A 40 3.23 3.22 -1.19
N ALA A 41 3.21 4.53 -0.99
CA ALA A 41 3.59 5.15 0.26
C ALA A 41 2.57 6.23 0.65
N SER A 42 2.29 6.35 1.95
CA SER A 42 1.54 7.49 2.47
C SER A 42 2.35 8.77 2.28
N PRO A 43 1.73 9.91 1.93
CA PRO A 43 2.42 11.19 1.91
C PRO A 43 3.04 11.50 3.27
N LYS A 44 4.09 12.32 3.29
CA LYS A 44 4.70 12.76 4.55
C LYS A 44 3.77 13.79 5.20
N LEU A 45 2.98 13.37 6.19
CA LEU A 45 2.35 14.26 7.15
C LEU A 45 3.08 14.12 8.49
N GLY A 46 3.58 15.23 9.04
CA GLY A 46 4.17 15.28 10.38
C GLY A 46 5.39 14.38 10.65
N SER A 47 6.02 14.56 11.81
CA SER A 47 7.08 13.67 12.30
C SER A 47 6.54 12.44 13.01
N ASP A 48 5.27 12.44 13.39
CA ASP A 48 4.72 11.52 14.39
C ASP A 48 3.49 10.72 13.90
N GLU A 49 3.24 10.74 12.59
CA GLU A 49 2.09 10.08 11.99
C GLU A 49 2.42 8.68 11.46
N VAL A 50 1.39 7.82 11.48
CA VAL A 50 1.46 6.45 10.98
C VAL A 50 1.76 6.47 9.49
N ARG A 51 2.86 5.83 9.09
CA ARG A 51 3.23 5.67 7.68
C ARG A 51 2.78 4.31 7.17
N ALA A 52 2.17 4.32 5.99
CA ALA A 52 1.85 3.11 5.23
C ALA A 52 2.85 2.95 4.09
N PHE A 53 3.33 1.72 3.91
CA PHE A 53 4.20 1.35 2.81
C PHE A 53 3.82 -0.03 2.28
N SER A 54 3.82 -0.17 0.96
CA SER A 54 3.63 -1.44 0.26
C SER A 54 4.57 -1.52 -0.93
N GLU A 55 5.14 -2.69 -1.16
CA GLU A 55 5.99 -2.99 -2.31
C GLU A 55 5.51 -4.27 -2.98
N ILE A 56 5.34 -4.20 -4.31
CA ILE A 56 4.86 -5.29 -5.13
C ILE A 56 5.82 -5.44 -6.31
N GLN A 57 6.25 -6.66 -6.62
CA GLN A 57 7.05 -6.93 -7.81
C GLN A 57 6.21 -6.66 -9.06
N GLN A 58 6.72 -5.85 -9.99
CA GLN A 58 5.94 -5.44 -11.16
C GLN A 58 5.58 -6.64 -12.05
N GLU A 59 6.49 -7.62 -12.13
CA GLU A 59 6.33 -8.87 -12.90
C GLU A 59 5.15 -9.74 -12.42
N LYS A 60 4.74 -9.60 -11.15
CA LYS A 60 3.59 -10.32 -10.58
C LYS A 60 2.25 -9.67 -10.90
N VAL A 61 2.25 -8.45 -11.43
CA VAL A 61 1.04 -7.63 -11.62
C VAL A 61 0.82 -7.28 -13.09
N PHE A 62 1.90 -7.00 -13.83
CA PHE A 62 1.82 -6.53 -15.20
C PHE A 62 2.31 -7.60 -16.18
N SER A 63 1.49 -7.88 -17.19
CA SER A 63 1.85 -8.74 -18.32
C SER A 63 2.68 -8.00 -19.37
N GLU A 64 2.48 -6.70 -19.49
CA GLU A 64 3.31 -5.79 -20.28
C GLU A 64 3.86 -4.71 -19.36
N TYR A 65 5.17 -4.44 -19.38
CA TYR A 65 5.74 -3.35 -18.59
C TYR A 65 6.86 -2.64 -19.36
N ARG A 66 6.68 -1.32 -19.56
CA ARG A 66 7.68 -0.45 -20.20
C ARG A 66 7.77 0.85 -19.41
N ILE A 67 8.95 1.13 -18.91
CA ILE A 67 9.28 2.38 -18.22
C ILE A 67 10.54 2.97 -18.82
N ALA A 68 10.54 4.29 -19.04
CA ALA A 68 11.71 5.03 -19.48
C ALA A 68 11.73 6.40 -18.83
N SER A 69 12.75 6.65 -18.01
CA SER A 69 12.90 7.88 -17.25
C SER A 69 14.38 8.24 -17.12
N LEU A 70 14.70 9.53 -17.18
CA LEU A 70 16.06 10.02 -16.94
C LEU A 70 16.49 9.82 -15.48
N ALA A 71 15.55 9.55 -14.58
CA ALA A 71 15.80 9.21 -13.19
C ALA A 71 15.97 7.69 -13.00
N ASN A 72 16.97 7.09 -13.65
CA ASN A 72 17.26 5.65 -13.55
C ASN A 72 16.03 4.76 -13.81
N ASN A 73 15.26 5.07 -14.87
CA ASN A 73 14.03 4.34 -15.20
C ASN A 73 13.04 4.21 -14.04
N SER A 74 13.04 5.21 -13.15
CA SER A 74 12.08 5.33 -12.05
C SER A 74 11.23 6.58 -12.21
N ILE A 75 9.99 6.50 -11.73
CA ILE A 75 9.03 7.60 -11.75
C ILE A 75 8.32 7.61 -10.40
N LEU A 76 8.39 8.75 -9.71
CA LEU A 76 7.65 9.01 -8.48
C LEU A 76 6.59 10.07 -8.75
N PHE A 77 5.35 9.83 -8.33
CA PHE A 77 4.28 10.80 -8.42
C PHE A 77 3.28 10.65 -7.28
N GLU A 78 2.58 11.74 -6.97
CA GLU A 78 1.43 11.74 -6.08
C GLU A 78 0.14 11.66 -6.90
N ILE A 79 -0.84 10.91 -6.39
CA ILE A 79 -2.14 10.72 -7.01
C ILE A 79 -3.26 10.75 -5.97
N GLY A 80 -4.41 11.32 -6.34
CA GLY A 80 -5.62 11.29 -5.52
C GLY A 80 -6.24 9.89 -5.53
N LEU A 81 -6.41 9.29 -4.35
CA LEU A 81 -6.87 7.92 -4.21
C LEU A 81 -8.33 7.74 -4.62
N SER A 82 -9.20 8.70 -4.33
CA SER A 82 -10.62 8.64 -4.69
C SER A 82 -10.83 8.48 -6.20
N ASN A 83 -10.06 9.20 -7.02
CA ASN A 83 -10.13 9.11 -8.48
C ASN A 83 -9.49 7.83 -9.00
N LEU A 84 -8.39 7.40 -8.40
CA LEU A 84 -7.70 6.16 -8.76
C LEU A 84 -8.58 4.93 -8.49
N ILE A 85 -9.19 4.85 -7.31
CA ILE A 85 -10.08 3.75 -6.89
C ILE A 85 -11.32 3.69 -7.80
N LYS A 86 -11.89 4.84 -8.17
CA LYS A 86 -12.99 4.92 -9.14
C LYS A 86 -12.57 4.35 -10.50
N ALA A 87 -11.44 4.79 -11.03
CA ALA A 87 -10.92 4.35 -12.32
C ALA A 87 -10.56 2.86 -12.35
N PHE A 88 -10.05 2.32 -11.24
CA PHE A 88 -9.82 0.88 -11.12
C PHE A 88 -11.14 0.11 -10.98
N SER A 89 -12.11 0.62 -10.23
CA SER A 89 -13.38 -0.06 -10.00
C SER A 89 -14.24 -0.18 -11.25
N SER A 90 -14.26 0.84 -12.11
CA SER A 90 -14.96 0.81 -13.39
C SER A 90 -14.32 -0.16 -14.40
N ALA A 91 -13.02 -0.40 -14.32
CA ALA A 91 -12.29 -1.28 -15.22
C ALA A 91 -12.24 -2.75 -14.75
N LYS A 92 -12.88 -3.11 -13.63
CA LYS A 92 -12.88 -4.49 -13.07
C LYS A 92 -13.51 -5.53 -14.00
N THR A 93 -14.47 -5.13 -14.83
CA THR A 93 -15.18 -6.03 -15.76
C THR A 93 -14.44 -6.21 -17.09
N ALA A 94 -13.38 -5.43 -17.33
CA ALA A 94 -12.58 -5.54 -18.54
C ALA A 94 -11.61 -6.73 -18.46
N HIS A 95 -11.46 -7.47 -19.57
CA HIS A 95 -10.52 -8.59 -19.63
C HIS A 95 -9.06 -8.14 -19.51
N PHE A 96 -8.75 -6.98 -20.09
CA PHE A 96 -7.41 -6.42 -20.12
C PHE A 96 -7.48 -4.91 -19.93
N VAL A 97 -6.55 -4.40 -19.10
CA VAL A 97 -6.41 -2.99 -18.80
C VAL A 97 -5.01 -2.55 -19.17
N ARG A 98 -4.91 -1.38 -19.80
CA ARG A 98 -3.65 -0.72 -20.12
C ARG A 98 -3.54 0.56 -19.31
N MET A 99 -2.49 0.65 -18.52
CA MET A 99 -2.16 1.84 -17.74
C MET A 99 -0.98 2.55 -18.39
N LYS A 100 -1.09 3.87 -18.62
CA LYS A 100 -0.01 4.64 -19.23
C LYS A 100 0.12 6.04 -18.66
N LEU A 101 1.33 6.56 -18.64
CA LEU A 101 1.57 7.96 -18.33
C LEU A 101 1.36 8.81 -19.60
N ALA A 102 0.53 9.82 -19.51
CA ALA A 102 0.25 10.75 -20.60
C ALA A 102 0.22 12.20 -20.10
N LYS A 103 0.18 13.14 -21.05
CA LYS A 103 -0.05 14.56 -20.80
C LYS A 103 -1.32 14.97 -21.53
N ARG A 104 -2.33 15.42 -20.80
CA ARG A 104 -3.65 15.80 -21.32
C ARG A 104 -3.96 17.22 -20.90
N ALA A 105 -4.34 18.06 -21.87
CA ALA A 105 -4.57 19.50 -21.65
C ALA A 105 -3.44 20.20 -20.87
N GLY A 106 -2.18 19.80 -21.07
CA GLY A 106 -1.04 20.35 -20.36
C GLY A 106 -0.71 19.71 -19.01
N GLN A 107 -1.58 18.86 -18.45
CA GLN A 107 -1.42 18.23 -17.13
C GLN A 107 -0.96 16.76 -17.26
N PRO A 108 0.01 16.30 -16.45
CA PRO A 108 0.38 14.88 -16.42
C PRO A 108 -0.73 14.04 -15.75
N CYS A 109 -1.03 12.88 -16.33
CA CYS A 109 -2.05 11.98 -15.84
C CYS A 109 -1.66 10.51 -16.04
N ILE A 110 -2.18 9.65 -15.16
CA ILE A 110 -2.23 8.21 -15.39
C ILE A 110 -3.53 7.91 -16.14
N CYS A 111 -3.39 7.44 -17.37
CA CYS A 111 -4.49 6.98 -18.19
C CYS A 111 -4.71 5.49 -18.00
N LEU A 112 -5.97 5.10 -17.79
CA LEU A 112 -6.44 3.72 -17.77
C LEU A 112 -7.33 3.50 -18.98
N GLU A 113 -6.90 2.63 -19.88
CA GLU A 113 -7.61 2.21 -21.08
C GLU A 113 -8.02 0.76 -20.90
N ALA A 114 -9.31 0.49 -20.97
CA ALA A 114 -9.83 -0.87 -20.84
C ALA A 114 -10.96 -1.10 -21.84
N ARG A 115 -11.13 -2.34 -22.27
CA ARG A 115 -12.27 -2.74 -23.11
C ARG A 115 -13.10 -3.77 -22.36
N ALA A 116 -14.34 -3.41 -22.08
CA ALA A 116 -15.31 -4.26 -21.41
C ALA A 116 -16.44 -4.55 -22.40
N LEU A 117 -16.50 -5.79 -22.91
CA LEU A 117 -17.48 -6.23 -23.91
C LEU A 117 -17.60 -5.26 -25.10
N ASP A 118 -18.62 -4.39 -25.07
CA ASP A 118 -18.96 -3.43 -26.12
C ASP A 118 -18.61 -1.97 -25.79
N MET A 119 -17.99 -1.73 -24.63
CA MET A 119 -17.62 -0.39 -24.16
C MET A 119 -16.10 -0.23 -24.08
N GLU A 120 -15.61 0.88 -24.62
CA GLU A 120 -14.27 1.37 -24.36
C GLU A 120 -14.29 2.32 -23.17
N LEU A 121 -13.43 2.04 -22.19
CA LEU A 121 -13.28 2.82 -20.97
C LEU A 121 -11.96 3.57 -21.03
N LEU A 122 -12.02 4.89 -20.90
CA LEU A 122 -10.86 5.76 -20.78
C LEU A 122 -11.01 6.60 -19.51
N HIS A 123 -10.13 6.38 -18.54
CA HIS A 123 -9.99 7.27 -17.39
C HIS A 123 -8.66 8.00 -17.45
N GLU A 124 -8.69 9.27 -17.08
CA GLU A 124 -7.51 10.12 -16.99
C GLU A 124 -7.42 10.66 -15.56
N VAL A 125 -6.56 10.05 -14.76
CA VAL A 125 -6.38 10.44 -13.35
C VAL A 125 -5.19 11.38 -13.26
N PRO A 126 -5.40 12.66 -12.91
CA PRO A 126 -4.31 13.62 -12.83
C PRO A 126 -3.31 13.24 -11.74
N ILE A 127 -2.04 13.53 -11.98
CA ILE A 127 -0.96 13.27 -11.03
C ILE A 127 -0.09 14.49 -10.81
N ARG A 128 0.65 14.50 -9.71
CA ARG A 128 1.72 15.46 -9.45
C ARG A 128 3.04 14.71 -9.49
N VAL A 129 3.83 14.94 -10.54
CA VAL A 129 5.15 14.31 -10.67
C VAL A 129 6.09 14.88 -9.60
N MET A 130 6.78 14.00 -8.89
CA MET A 130 7.73 14.35 -7.83
C MET A 130 9.16 14.37 -8.36
N ARG A 131 10.08 15.00 -7.63
CA ARG A 131 11.50 14.99 -8.01
C ARG A 131 12.12 13.64 -7.65
N ALA A 132 13.08 13.20 -8.44
CA ALA A 132 13.82 11.97 -8.16
C ALA A 132 14.56 12.04 -6.80
N ALA A 133 15.04 13.23 -6.41
CA ALA A 133 15.67 13.44 -5.11
C ALA A 133 14.73 13.16 -3.93
N ASP A 134 13.41 13.26 -4.12
CA ASP A 134 12.43 13.06 -3.06
C ASP A 134 12.17 11.57 -2.77
N ILE A 135 12.62 10.68 -3.65
CA ILE A 135 12.43 9.21 -3.53
C ILE A 135 12.91 8.70 -2.16
N GLN A 136 14.04 9.21 -1.66
CA GLN A 136 14.61 8.78 -0.38
C GLN A 136 13.65 8.95 0.81
N TYR A 137 12.73 9.93 0.75
CA TYR A 137 11.79 10.20 1.84
C TYR A 137 10.59 9.23 1.87
N TYR A 138 10.43 8.43 0.82
CA TYR A 138 9.31 7.50 0.64
C TYR A 138 9.79 6.05 0.46
N MET A 139 11.04 5.79 0.86
CA MET A 139 11.56 4.44 1.01
C MET A 139 10.84 3.68 2.11
N PRO A 140 10.89 2.33 2.08
CA PRO A 140 10.43 1.53 3.22
C PRO A 140 11.00 2.11 4.52
N PRO A 141 10.18 2.22 5.59
CA PRO A 141 10.70 2.67 6.87
C PRO A 141 11.80 1.72 7.32
N ASP A 142 12.87 2.28 7.90
CA ASP A 142 13.88 1.47 8.58
C ASP A 142 13.26 0.97 9.89
N VAL A 143 13.01 -0.33 9.98
CA VAL A 143 12.36 -0.96 11.13
C VAL A 143 13.39 -1.81 11.83
N ALA A 144 13.70 -1.46 13.08
CA ALA A 144 14.56 -2.26 13.93
C ALA A 144 13.99 -3.68 14.12
N MET A 145 14.87 -4.67 14.33
CA MET A 145 14.44 -6.04 14.59
C MET A 145 13.50 -6.08 15.80
N PRO A 146 12.29 -6.65 15.67
CA PRO A 146 11.34 -6.66 16.77
C PRO A 146 11.82 -7.63 17.86
N ARG A 147 11.56 -7.28 19.12
CA ARG A 147 11.85 -8.17 20.26
C ARG A 147 10.98 -9.42 20.27
N VAL A 148 9.79 -9.32 19.70
CA VAL A 148 8.81 -10.41 19.60
C VAL A 148 8.18 -10.35 18.21
N GLN A 149 8.14 -11.49 17.53
CA GLN A 149 7.44 -11.66 16.27
C GLN A 149 6.29 -12.62 16.48
N LEU A 150 5.09 -12.23 16.05
CA LEU A 150 3.89 -13.04 16.16
C LEU A 150 3.29 -13.22 14.77
N GLU A 151 2.90 -14.45 14.44
CA GLU A 151 2.07 -14.70 13.27
C GLU A 151 0.61 -14.38 13.61
N LEU A 152 -0.04 -13.56 12.79
CA LEU A 152 -1.45 -13.21 13.02
C LEU A 152 -2.34 -14.42 12.68
N PRO A 153 -3.36 -14.72 13.50
CA PRO A 153 -4.24 -15.85 13.25
C PRO A 153 -5.06 -15.61 11.98
N TYR A 154 -4.88 -16.47 10.97
CA TYR A 154 -5.60 -16.38 9.69
C TYR A 154 -7.11 -16.63 9.82
N ASN A 155 -7.52 -17.39 10.84
CA ASN A 155 -8.89 -17.90 11.02
C ASN A 155 -9.78 -17.06 11.95
N ARG A 156 -9.25 -15.98 12.56
CA ARG A 156 -10.03 -15.05 13.36
C ARG A 156 -9.89 -13.66 12.76
N SER A 157 -11.01 -13.07 12.37
CA SER A 157 -11.07 -11.68 11.95
C SER A 157 -10.66 -10.80 13.14
N MET A 158 -9.38 -10.41 13.20
CA MET A 158 -8.86 -9.40 14.13
C MET A 158 -9.72 -8.13 14.10
N ARG A 159 -10.26 -7.81 12.91
CA ARG A 159 -11.24 -6.74 12.73
C ARG A 159 -12.47 -6.92 13.62
N THR A 160 -13.04 -8.12 13.71
CA THR A 160 -14.23 -8.37 14.53
C THR A 160 -13.93 -8.16 16.02
N VAL A 161 -12.77 -8.61 16.49
CA VAL A 161 -12.34 -8.39 17.87
C VAL A 161 -12.18 -6.89 18.17
N LEU A 162 -11.53 -6.15 17.27
CA LEU A 162 -11.36 -4.70 17.39
C LEU A 162 -12.68 -3.94 17.30
N GLU A 163 -13.60 -4.36 16.44
CA GLU A 163 -14.92 -3.74 16.28
C GLU A 163 -15.82 -3.95 17.50
N VAL A 164 -15.79 -5.13 18.12
CA VAL A 164 -16.51 -5.40 19.37
C VAL A 164 -15.99 -4.50 20.48
N GLY A 165 -14.66 -4.43 20.67
CA GLY A 165 -14.05 -3.55 21.67
C GLY A 165 -14.43 -2.08 21.45
N ARG A 166 -14.40 -1.61 20.19
CA ARG A 166 -14.80 -0.25 19.84
C ARG A 166 -16.27 0.04 20.16
N LYS A 167 -17.17 -0.90 19.86
CA LYS A 167 -18.61 -0.76 20.17
C LYS A 167 -18.88 -0.73 21.67
N SER A 168 -18.07 -1.43 22.47
CA SER A 168 -18.14 -1.40 23.93
C SER A 168 -17.54 -0.14 24.57
N GLY A 169 -17.17 0.89 23.78
CA GLY A 169 -16.64 2.16 24.27
C GLY A 169 -15.13 2.17 24.55
N SER A 170 -14.40 1.12 24.16
CA SER A 170 -12.94 1.11 24.28
C SER A 170 -12.29 1.89 23.12
N HIS A 171 -11.53 2.91 23.46
CA HIS A 171 -10.76 3.73 22.50
C HIS A 171 -9.30 3.26 22.34
N ASN A 172 -8.83 2.43 23.29
CA ASN A 172 -7.47 1.90 23.30
C ASN A 172 -7.50 0.37 23.19
N ALA A 173 -6.58 -0.18 22.41
CA ALA A 173 -6.36 -1.62 22.29
C ALA A 173 -4.98 -1.95 22.85
N CYS A 174 -4.92 -2.85 23.83
CA CYS A 174 -3.67 -3.38 24.36
C CYS A 174 -3.46 -4.79 23.81
N VAL A 175 -2.36 -5.01 23.11
CA VAL A 175 -1.93 -6.35 22.68
C VAL A 175 -0.98 -6.89 23.73
N ARG A 176 -1.45 -7.87 24.52
CA ARG A 176 -0.60 -8.60 25.46
C ARG A 176 -0.14 -9.89 24.82
N ILE A 177 1.17 -10.10 24.80
CA ILE A 177 1.79 -11.33 24.30
C ILE A 177 2.29 -12.09 25.53
N ALA A 178 1.61 -13.17 25.88
CA ALA A 178 2.10 -14.12 26.85
C ALA A 178 2.95 -15.17 26.13
N GLY A 179 4.19 -15.38 26.59
CA GLY A 179 5.00 -16.49 26.11
C GLY A 179 4.42 -17.80 26.60
N ASN A 180 3.87 -18.61 25.71
CA ASN A 180 3.52 -19.99 26.04
C ASN A 180 4.82 -20.80 26.03
N GLY A 181 5.57 -20.74 27.14
CA GLY A 181 6.80 -21.51 27.40
C GLY A 181 7.50 -22.13 26.20
N TRP A 182 8.31 -21.35 25.48
CA TRP A 182 9.40 -21.93 24.71
C TRP A 182 10.58 -22.06 25.68
N ARG A 183 10.99 -23.29 26.01
CA ARG A 183 12.20 -23.51 26.82
C ARG A 183 13.40 -23.06 25.98
N PRO A 184 14.18 -22.05 26.41
CA PRO A 184 15.48 -21.83 25.83
C PRO A 184 16.43 -22.90 26.35
N TYR A 185 17.36 -23.35 25.51
CA TYR A 185 18.64 -23.79 26.03
C TYR A 185 19.16 -22.71 26.99
N GLY A 186 19.25 -23.02 28.28
CA GLY A 186 19.78 -22.13 29.31
C GLY A 186 18.76 -21.13 29.85
N GLY A 187 18.28 -21.38 31.06
CA GLY A 187 17.22 -20.60 31.72
C GLY A 187 17.59 -19.15 32.05
N LEU A 188 16.56 -18.29 32.07
CA LEU A 188 16.12 -17.59 33.28
C LEU A 188 14.76 -16.89 33.01
N ASP A 189 13.92 -16.95 34.02
CA ASP A 189 12.76 -16.15 34.43
C ASP A 189 11.68 -15.62 33.46
N ILE A 190 10.45 -15.95 33.87
CA ILE A 190 9.17 -15.39 33.44
C ILE A 190 9.20 -13.88 33.65
N ALA A 191 9.19 -13.12 32.57
CA ALA A 191 9.02 -11.67 32.65
C ALA A 191 7.65 -11.29 32.07
N LEU A 192 6.73 -10.92 32.96
CA LEU A 192 5.46 -10.27 32.64
C LEU A 192 5.74 -8.85 32.16
N TRP A 193 5.60 -8.60 30.85
CA TRP A 193 5.68 -7.26 30.30
C TRP A 193 4.32 -6.82 29.77
N SER A 194 3.72 -5.84 30.44
CA SER A 194 2.55 -5.11 29.96
C SER A 194 3.04 -3.98 29.06
N ALA A 195 2.79 -4.07 27.74
CA ALA A 195 2.94 -2.92 26.86
C ALA A 195 1.68 -2.05 26.96
N TYR A 196 1.81 -0.89 27.61
CA TYR A 196 0.79 0.15 27.60
C TYR A 196 0.90 0.91 26.27
N PHE A 197 -0.16 0.89 25.48
CA PHE A 197 -0.32 1.81 24.36
C PHE A 197 -1.10 3.02 24.90
N GLU A 198 -0.39 4.06 25.31
CA GLU A 198 -0.98 5.37 25.59
C GLU A 198 -1.20 6.11 24.25
N GLU A 199 -2.48 6.37 23.95
CA GLU A 199 -3.04 7.37 23.00
C GLU A 199 -2.56 7.44 21.53
N PRO A 200 -3.47 7.91 20.64
CA PRO A 200 -4.45 7.09 19.96
C PRO A 200 -3.82 6.17 18.88
N LEU A 201 -4.21 4.90 18.91
CA LEU A 201 -4.20 3.91 17.81
C LEU A 201 -3.10 4.08 16.73
N ARG A 202 -1.84 3.83 17.11
CA ARG A 202 -0.75 3.61 16.14
C ARG A 202 -0.63 2.12 15.81
N PHE A 203 -1.39 1.67 14.81
CA PHE A 203 -1.06 0.44 14.11
C PHE A 203 0.10 0.72 13.15
N VAL A 204 1.33 0.51 13.59
CA VAL A 204 2.45 0.30 12.67
C VAL A 204 2.26 -1.10 12.11
N CYS A 205 1.71 -1.20 10.91
CA CYS A 205 1.67 -2.47 10.19
C CYS A 205 3.09 -2.68 9.62
N PRO A 206 3.90 -3.62 10.15
CA PRO A 206 5.16 -3.94 9.51
C PRO A 206 4.78 -4.69 8.23
N MET A 207 5.04 -4.05 7.09
CA MET A 207 5.05 -4.62 5.73
C MET A 207 4.24 -5.91 5.55
N VAL A 208 3.04 -5.80 4.96
CA VAL A 208 2.40 -6.94 4.29
C VAL A 208 3.23 -7.22 3.03
N ARG A 209 4.24 -8.08 3.17
CA ARG A 209 5.00 -8.65 2.06
C ARG A 209 4.15 -9.81 1.53
N PHE A 210 3.38 -9.57 0.47
CA PHE A 210 2.75 -10.66 -0.26
C PHE A 210 3.86 -11.43 -0.99
N LEU A 211 4.17 -12.64 -0.49
CA LEU A 211 4.96 -13.64 -1.21
C LEU A 211 4.19 -14.12 -2.44
#